data_AF-A0ABD3MGJ6-F1
#
_entry.id   AF-A0ABD3MGJ6-F1
#
_cell.length_a   1.000
_cell.length_b   1.000
_cell.length_c   1.000
_cell.angle_alpha   90.00
_cell.angle_beta   90.00
_cell.angle_gamma   90.00
#
_symmetry.space_group_name_H-M   'P 1'
#
loop_
_entity.id
_entity.type
_entity.pdbx_description
1 polymer ?
#
loop_
_entity_poly.entity_id
_entity_poly.type
_entity_poly.pdbx_seq_one_letter_code
_entity_poly.pdbx_strand_id
1 'polypeptide(L)'
;MGDAYMVAGGLLSSTKPPRYQHHVRPRTASLRYKDINKKYNLNFFELRVGIHTGPVVAGVLGLKRFAYDVWGDTVNTASRMESNGVPGLIHLSSDMHRMVADMTNVFDFTCCGEINIKGKGTMTTYLARTLEDEEKGYWDW
;
A
#
# COMPACT_ATOMS: atom_id res chain seq x y z
N MET A 1 14.51 -5.03 -9.25
CA MET A 1 13.78 -4.01 -10.03
C MET A 1 13.33 -4.65 -11.32
N GLY A 2 12.08 -5.09 -11.37
CA GLY A 2 11.48 -5.77 -12.53
C GLY A 2 10.15 -6.45 -12.18
N ASP A 3 9.92 -6.70 -10.90
CA ASP A 3 8.78 -7.40 -10.30
C ASP A 3 7.95 -6.52 -9.34
N ALA A 4 8.36 -5.27 -9.13
CA ALA A 4 7.71 -4.33 -8.22
C ALA A 4 6.97 -3.23 -8.98
N TYR A 5 5.77 -2.88 -8.48
CA TYR A 5 4.98 -1.75 -8.94
C TYR A 5 4.81 -0.73 -7.81
N MET A 6 5.00 0.55 -8.12
CA MET A 6 4.85 1.65 -7.16
C MET A 6 3.66 2.53 -7.54
N VAL A 7 2.85 2.87 -6.55
CA VAL A 7 1.70 3.78 -6.70
C VAL A 7 1.77 4.83 -5.58
N ALA A 8 1.63 6.10 -5.95
CA ALA A 8 1.58 7.21 -5.00
C ALA A 8 0.26 7.97 -5.12
N GLY A 9 -0.32 8.35 -3.98
CA GLY A 9 -1.55 9.13 -3.90
C GLY A 9 -1.33 10.45 -3.17
N GLY A 10 -2.16 11.46 -3.43
CA GLY A 10 -2.10 12.75 -2.74
C GLY A 10 -1.05 13.75 -3.24
N LEU A 11 -0.37 13.47 -4.37
CA LEU A 11 0.72 14.31 -4.88
C LEU A 11 0.29 15.69 -5.44
N LEU A 12 -0.94 15.80 -5.94
CA LEU A 12 -1.44 17.01 -6.63
C LEU A 12 -2.60 17.68 -5.89
N SER A 13 -2.93 17.23 -4.68
CA SER A 13 -4.06 17.76 -3.93
C SER A 13 -3.64 18.98 -3.11
N SER A 14 -4.06 20.18 -3.55
CA SER A 14 -3.87 21.46 -2.82
C SER A 14 -4.82 21.59 -1.61
N THR A 15 -5.91 20.83 -1.61
CA THR A 15 -6.87 20.75 -0.50
C THR A 15 -6.61 19.49 0.30
N LYS A 16 -6.77 19.53 1.64
CA LYS A 16 -6.82 18.31 2.46
C LYS A 16 -7.98 17.47 1.92
N PRO A 17 -7.74 16.35 1.22
CA PRO A 17 -8.84 15.52 0.75
C PRO A 17 -9.57 14.97 1.98
N PRO A 18 -10.88 14.68 1.90
CA PRO A 18 -11.57 13.99 2.99
C PRO A 18 -10.75 12.74 3.33
N ARG A 19 -10.51 12.51 4.64
CA ARG A 19 -9.51 11.61 5.26
C ARG A 19 -9.37 10.20 4.65
N TYR A 20 -10.28 9.80 3.77
CA TYR A 20 -10.52 8.45 3.33
C TYR A 20 -10.39 8.25 1.80
N GLN A 21 -10.46 9.30 0.96
CA GLN A 21 -10.58 9.08 -0.50
C GLN A 21 -9.30 8.61 -1.22
N HIS A 22 -8.10 8.90 -0.70
CA HIS A 22 -6.85 8.43 -1.30
C HIS A 22 -6.31 7.12 -0.70
N HIS A 23 -6.84 6.68 0.44
CA HIS A 23 -6.34 5.52 1.18
C HIS A 23 -7.11 4.22 0.92
N VAL A 24 -8.18 4.28 0.10
CA VAL A 24 -9.10 3.15 -0.18
C VAL A 24 -8.70 2.36 -1.44
N ARG A 25 -7.74 2.83 -2.23
CA ARG A 25 -7.19 2.06 -3.36
C ARG A 25 -6.36 0.80 -3.03
N PRO A 26 -5.79 0.59 -1.83
CA PRO A 26 -5.11 -0.67 -1.50
C PRO A 26 -6.04 -1.86 -1.39
N ARG A 27 -7.33 -1.61 -1.10
CA ARG A 27 -8.37 -2.64 -0.96
C ARG A 27 -8.40 -3.57 -2.17
N THR A 28 -8.16 -3.01 -3.37
CA THR A 28 -8.26 -3.75 -4.63
C THR A 28 -7.00 -4.54 -4.96
N ALA A 29 -5.81 -4.15 -4.52
CA ALA A 29 -4.57 -4.80 -4.95
C ALA A 29 -4.38 -6.20 -4.32
N SER A 30 -4.63 -6.34 -3.02
CA SER A 30 -4.44 -7.61 -2.29
C SER A 30 -5.52 -8.66 -2.60
N LEU A 31 -6.74 -8.25 -2.94
CA LEU A 31 -7.80 -9.19 -3.34
C LEU A 31 -7.64 -9.67 -4.79
N ARG A 32 -7.23 -8.77 -5.69
CA ARG A 32 -7.23 -9.06 -7.14
C ARG A 32 -6.16 -10.06 -7.57
N TYR A 33 -5.03 -10.18 -6.88
CA TYR A 33 -4.03 -11.17 -7.31
C TYR A 33 -4.51 -12.62 -7.12
N LYS A 34 -5.38 -12.88 -6.12
CA LYS A 34 -6.03 -14.19 -5.96
C LYS A 34 -6.98 -14.49 -7.11
N ASP A 35 -7.76 -13.50 -7.55
CA ASP A 35 -8.61 -13.62 -8.74
C ASP A 35 -7.80 -13.94 -9.99
N ILE A 36 -6.66 -13.28 -10.16
CA ILE A 36 -5.74 -13.52 -11.28
C ILE A 36 -5.19 -14.94 -11.22
N ASN A 37 -4.73 -15.39 -10.05
CA ASN A 37 -4.25 -16.77 -9.87
C ASN A 37 -5.32 -17.79 -10.22
N LYS A 38 -6.56 -17.56 -9.77
CA LYS A 38 -7.70 -18.43 -10.07
C LYS A 38 -8.06 -18.42 -11.56
N LYS A 39 -8.11 -17.23 -12.19
CA LYS A 39 -8.51 -17.05 -13.59
C LYS A 39 -7.51 -17.69 -14.57
N TYR A 40 -6.22 -17.59 -14.27
CA TYR A 40 -5.15 -18.06 -15.14
C TYR A 40 -4.46 -19.34 -14.64
N ASN A 41 -4.99 -19.96 -13.57
CA ASN A 41 -4.41 -21.13 -12.91
C ASN A 41 -2.93 -20.94 -12.52
N LEU A 42 -2.57 -19.74 -12.07
CA LEU A 42 -1.22 -19.35 -11.66
C LEU A 42 -1.05 -19.59 -10.16
N ASN A 43 -0.86 -20.84 -9.75
CA ASN A 43 -0.74 -21.20 -8.32
C ASN A 43 0.59 -20.77 -7.67
N PHE A 44 1.46 -20.05 -8.38
CA PHE A 44 2.80 -19.65 -7.93
C PHE A 44 2.96 -18.12 -7.77
N PHE A 45 2.00 -17.31 -8.20
CA PHE A 45 2.14 -15.86 -8.17
C PHE A 45 1.72 -15.30 -6.81
N GLU A 46 2.69 -14.75 -6.08
CA GLU A 46 2.49 -14.17 -4.76
C GLU A 46 2.72 -12.66 -4.81
N LEU A 47 1.79 -11.90 -4.24
CA LEU A 47 1.90 -10.44 -4.15
C LEU A 47 2.09 -10.02 -2.69
N ARG A 48 3.16 -9.28 -2.43
CA ARG A 48 3.35 -8.52 -1.18
C ARG A 48 3.01 -7.06 -1.43
N VAL A 49 2.36 -6.44 -0.46
CA VAL A 49 1.98 -5.02 -0.53
C VAL A 49 2.47 -4.31 0.72
N GLY A 50 3.19 -3.22 0.54
CA GLY A 50 3.67 -2.36 1.61
C GLY A 50 3.19 -0.94 1.45
N ILE A 51 2.68 -0.34 2.52
CA ILE A 51 2.10 1.02 2.48
C ILE A 51 2.60 1.84 3.65
N HIS A 52 2.98 3.06 3.32
CA HIS A 52 3.34 4.09 4.27
C HIS A 52 2.81 5.44 3.78
N THR A 53 2.68 6.37 4.71
CA THR A 53 2.17 7.73 4.48
C THR A 53 3.10 8.72 5.13
N GLY A 54 3.39 9.81 4.44
CA GLY A 54 4.38 10.79 4.89
C GLY A 54 4.75 11.77 3.78
N PRO A 55 5.61 12.75 4.09
CA PRO A 55 6.06 13.75 3.13
C PRO A 55 6.90 13.10 2.02
N VAL A 56 6.70 13.56 0.78
CA VAL A 56 7.46 13.12 -0.39
C VAL A 56 7.86 14.32 -1.23
N VAL A 57 8.94 14.16 -1.98
CA VAL A 57 9.34 15.10 -3.02
C VAL A 57 9.04 14.45 -4.35
N ALA A 58 8.22 15.11 -5.18
CA ALA A 58 7.94 14.66 -6.53
C ALA A 58 8.45 15.70 -7.53
N GLY A 59 9.00 15.25 -8.64
CA GLY A 59 9.60 16.14 -9.62
C GLY A 59 9.84 15.46 -10.96
N VAL A 60 10.22 16.28 -11.94
CA VAL A 60 10.63 15.81 -13.26
C VAL A 60 12.14 15.79 -13.33
N LEU A 61 12.73 14.62 -13.61
CA LEU A 61 14.15 14.50 -13.92
C LEU A 61 14.37 14.47 -15.43
N GLY A 62 15.51 15.04 -15.85
CA GLY A 62 16.03 14.95 -17.21
C GLY A 62 15.79 16.20 -18.05
N LEU A 63 16.81 16.59 -18.83
CA LEU A 63 16.73 17.73 -19.76
C LEU A 63 16.31 17.32 -21.18
N LYS A 64 16.42 16.03 -21.52
CA LYS A 64 16.11 15.48 -22.86
C LYS A 64 15.01 14.41 -22.85
N ARG A 65 14.82 13.72 -21.71
CA ARG A 65 13.75 12.75 -21.49
C ARG A 65 13.18 13.02 -20.11
N PHE A 66 12.00 13.62 -20.07
CA PHE A 66 11.33 13.95 -18.83
C PHE A 66 10.75 12.67 -18.21
N ALA A 67 11.17 12.35 -17.00
CA ALA A 67 10.58 11.29 -16.18
C ALA A 67 10.04 11.92 -14.90
N TYR A 68 8.74 11.74 -14.64
CA TYR A 68 8.15 12.12 -13.36
C TYR A 68 8.42 11.01 -12.36
N ASP A 69 8.95 11.38 -11.20
CA ASP A 69 9.36 10.40 -10.20
C ASP A 69 9.21 11.01 -8.79
N VAL A 70 9.12 10.13 -7.80
CA VAL A 70 8.78 10.44 -6.42
C VAL A 70 9.82 9.83 -5.50
N TRP A 71 10.46 10.68 -4.70
CA TRP A 71 11.49 10.28 -3.77
C TRP A 71 11.19 10.76 -2.36
N GLY A 72 11.89 10.15 -1.42
CA GLY A 72 11.86 10.55 -0.03
C GLY A 72 11.90 9.34 0.88
N ASP A 73 12.09 9.64 2.15
CA ASP A 73 12.08 8.66 3.22
C ASP A 73 10.76 7.88 3.30
N THR A 74 9.64 8.51 2.92
CA THR A 74 8.33 7.86 2.85
C THR A 74 8.31 6.69 1.85
N VAL A 75 8.93 6.86 0.68
CA VAL A 75 9.02 5.83 -0.36
C VAL A 75 9.90 4.66 0.11
N ASN A 76 11.02 4.98 0.73
CA ASN A 76 11.91 3.98 1.32
C ASN A 76 11.18 3.17 2.40
N THR A 77 10.44 3.83 3.28
CA THR A 77 9.69 3.17 4.35
C THR A 77 8.58 2.28 3.78
N ALA A 78 7.84 2.74 2.76
CA ALA A 78 6.83 1.92 2.07
C ALA A 78 7.46 0.65 1.45
N SER A 79 8.62 0.79 0.81
CA SER A 79 9.37 -0.36 0.30
C SER A 79 9.80 -1.31 1.42
N ARG A 80 10.19 -0.81 2.61
CA ARG A 80 10.48 -1.68 3.76
C ARG A 80 9.24 -2.40 4.28
N MET A 81 8.06 -1.80 4.23
CA MET A 81 6.81 -2.48 4.57
C MET A 81 6.54 -3.63 3.59
N GLU A 82 6.77 -3.43 2.29
CA GLU A 82 6.58 -4.48 1.28
C GLU A 82 7.56 -5.64 1.51
N SER A 83 8.83 -5.34 1.72
CA SER A 83 9.87 -6.37 1.84
C SER A 83 9.76 -7.19 3.11
N ASN A 84 9.13 -6.65 4.17
CA ASN A 84 8.77 -7.38 5.39
C ASN A 84 7.31 -7.88 5.35
N GLY A 85 6.62 -7.71 4.23
CA GLY A 85 5.22 -8.09 4.04
C GLY A 85 5.02 -9.60 3.93
N VAL A 86 3.81 -10.04 4.27
CA VAL A 86 3.37 -11.42 4.04
C VAL A 86 2.54 -11.45 2.76
N PRO A 87 2.78 -12.40 1.83
CA PRO A 87 1.97 -12.55 0.63
C PRO A 87 0.46 -12.55 0.92
N GLY A 88 -0.27 -11.76 0.15
CA GLY A 88 -1.72 -11.62 0.26
C GLY A 88 -2.25 -10.79 1.42
N LEU A 89 -1.35 -10.22 2.24
CA LEU A 89 -1.68 -9.22 3.26
C LEU A 89 -1.05 -7.89 2.89
N ILE A 90 -1.62 -6.81 3.42
CA ILE A 90 -1.08 -5.47 3.27
C ILE A 90 -0.28 -5.15 4.52
N HIS A 91 1.01 -4.89 4.38
CA HIS A 91 1.86 -4.46 5.50
C HIS A 91 1.82 -2.93 5.61
N LEU A 92 1.42 -2.45 6.79
CA LEU A 92 1.27 -1.04 7.12
C LEU A 92 2.29 -0.62 8.20
N SER A 93 2.82 0.58 8.03
CA SER A 93 3.48 1.27 9.13
C SER A 93 2.48 1.70 10.20
N SER A 94 2.96 2.02 11.42
CA SER A 94 2.14 2.61 12.48
C SER A 94 1.40 3.88 12.03
N ASP A 95 2.06 4.77 11.29
CA ASP A 95 1.45 6.01 10.80
C ASP A 95 0.29 5.75 9.83
N MET A 96 0.46 4.79 8.92
CA MET A 96 -0.60 4.42 7.99
C MET A 96 -1.75 3.74 8.73
N HIS A 97 -1.45 2.81 9.64
CA HIS A 97 -2.47 2.17 10.48
C HIS A 97 -3.31 3.20 11.22
N ARG A 98 -2.70 4.23 11.82
CA ARG A 98 -3.42 5.31 12.51
C ARG A 98 -4.44 6.03 11.62
N MET A 99 -4.18 6.13 10.32
CA MET A 99 -5.10 6.77 9.37
C MET A 99 -6.28 5.88 8.98
N VAL A 100 -6.12 4.55 9.04
CA VAL A 100 -7.13 3.58 8.58
C VAL A 100 -7.67 2.68 9.69
N ALA A 101 -7.26 2.89 10.95
CA ALA A 101 -7.65 2.06 12.09
C ALA A 101 -9.18 2.01 12.31
N ASP A 102 -9.88 3.10 11.96
CA ASP A 102 -11.34 3.17 12.08
C ASP A 102 -12.07 2.41 10.95
N MET A 103 -11.35 1.93 9.93
CA MET A 103 -11.93 1.16 8.81
C MET A 103 -12.05 -0.34 9.11
N THR A 104 -12.49 -0.70 10.31
CA THR A 104 -12.65 -2.09 10.76
C THR A 104 -13.72 -2.86 9.99
N ASN A 105 -14.62 -2.15 9.31
CA ASN A 105 -15.59 -2.73 8.39
C ASN A 105 -14.99 -3.13 7.02
N VAL A 106 -13.77 -2.69 6.74
CA VAL A 106 -13.07 -2.92 5.46
C VAL A 106 -11.84 -3.80 5.64
N PHE A 107 -11.15 -3.63 6.77
CA PHE A 107 -9.89 -4.30 7.08
C PHE A 107 -9.95 -4.95 8.46
N ASP A 108 -9.41 -6.17 8.53
CA ASP A 108 -9.02 -6.81 9.78
C ASP A 108 -7.52 -6.59 9.99
N PHE A 109 -7.15 -6.01 11.14
CA PHE A 109 -5.77 -5.62 11.44
C PHE A 109 -5.15 -6.53 12.49
N THR A 110 -3.95 -7.04 12.19
CA THR A 110 -3.11 -7.80 13.13
C THR A 110 -1.86 -6.99 13.45
N CYS A 111 -1.63 -6.71 14.73
CA CYS A 111 -0.39 -6.08 15.19
C CYS A 111 0.77 -7.07 15.11
N CYS A 112 1.85 -6.68 14.44
CA CYS A 112 3.06 -7.50 14.33
C CYS A 112 4.08 -7.24 15.45
N GLY A 113 3.79 -6.26 16.32
CA GLY A 113 4.74 -5.79 17.33
C GLY A 113 5.85 -4.94 16.71
N GLU A 114 6.95 -4.80 17.45
CA GLU A 114 8.11 -4.02 17.02
C GLU A 114 9.00 -4.81 16.07
N ILE A 115 9.24 -4.25 14.89
CA ILE A 115 10.15 -4.80 13.89
C ILE A 115 11.30 -3.81 13.68
N ASN A 116 12.53 -4.30 13.60
CA ASN A 116 13.68 -3.46 13.29
C ASN A 116 13.72 -3.15 11.78
N ILE A 117 13.49 -1.89 11.43
CA ILE A 117 13.51 -1.40 10.06
C ILE A 117 14.82 -0.66 9.81
N LYS A 118 15.59 -1.11 8.81
CA LYS A 118 16.88 -0.54 8.45
C LYS A 118 16.77 0.97 8.21
N GLY A 119 17.52 1.76 8.99
CA GLY A 119 17.56 3.23 8.91
C GLY A 119 16.43 3.93 9.67
N LYS A 120 15.51 3.19 10.27
CA LYS A 120 14.41 3.73 11.11
C LYS A 120 14.49 3.31 12.57
N GLY A 121 15.17 2.20 12.86
CA GLY A 121 15.16 1.58 14.18
C GLY A 121 13.94 0.69 14.36
N THR A 122 13.50 0.48 15.60
CA THR A 122 12.30 -0.30 15.90
C THR A 122 11.04 0.50 15.58
N MET A 123 10.11 -0.15 14.88
CA MET A 123 8.81 0.43 14.53
C MET A 123 7.73 -0.62 14.73
N THR A 124 6.63 -0.23 15.37
CA THR A 124 5.42 -1.06 15.40
C THR A 124 4.77 -1.09 14.03
N THR A 125 4.44 -2.29 13.56
CA THR A 125 3.85 -2.50 12.24
C THR A 125 2.59 -3.36 12.32
N TYR A 126 1.79 -3.32 11.26
CA TYR A 126 0.48 -3.96 11.21
C TYR A 126 0.29 -4.68 9.88
N LEU A 127 -0.32 -5.85 9.92
CA LEU A 127 -0.84 -6.51 8.73
C LEU A 127 -2.33 -6.25 8.63
N ALA A 128 -2.79 -5.80 7.47
CA ALA A 128 -4.20 -5.63 7.15
C ALA A 128 -4.64 -6.72 6.18
N ARG A 129 -5.67 -7.46 6.57
CA ARG A 129 -6.44 -8.34 5.69
C ARG A 129 -7.66 -7.58 5.22
N THR A 130 -7.85 -7.51 3.90
CA THR A 130 -9.08 -6.96 3.34
C THR A 130 -10.23 -7.92 3.61
N LEU A 131 -11.30 -7.42 4.21
CA LEU A 131 -12.55 -8.16 4.35
C LEU A 131 -13.24 -8.18 2.98
N GLU A 132 -13.59 -9.39 2.52
CA GLU A 132 -14.41 -9.57 1.34
C GLU A 132 -15.79 -8.96 1.61
N ASP A 133 -16.28 -8.13 0.69
CA ASP A 133 -17.68 -7.75 0.70
C ASP A 133 -18.46 -8.97 0.19
N GLU A 134 -19.08 -9.73 1.08
CA GLU A 134 -20.20 -10.58 0.69
C GLU A 134 -21.27 -9.64 0.11
N GLU A 135 -21.47 -9.72 -1.20
CA GLU A 135 -22.46 -8.95 -1.96
C GLU A 135 -22.38 -7.42 -1.85
N LYS A 136 -21.60 -6.81 -2.74
CA LYS A 136 -22.08 -5.61 -3.44
C LYS A 136 -21.31 -5.35 -4.72
N GLY A 137 -21.96 -5.66 -5.85
CA GLY A 137 -21.57 -5.19 -7.17
C GLY A 137 -21.64 -3.67 -7.22
N TYR A 138 -20.56 -3.00 -6.81
CA TYR A 138 -20.40 -1.56 -6.88
C TYR A 138 -19.44 -1.15 -7.99
N TRP A 139 -19.47 -1.83 -9.14
CA TRP A 139 -18.59 -1.51 -10.28
C TRP A 139 -19.23 -1.83 -11.64
N ASP A 140 -20.49 -1.45 -11.84
CA ASP A 140 -20.95 -1.13 -13.19
C ASP A 140 -20.58 0.32 -13.48
N TRP A 141 -19.80 0.51 -14.55
CA TRP A 141 -19.43 1.80 -15.12
C TRP A 141 -20.54 2.33 -16.02
#